data_AF-A0A8H5Y8X4-F1
#
_entry.id   AF-A0A8H5Y8X4-F1
#
_cell.length_a   1.000
_cell.length_b   1.000
_cell.length_c   1.000
_cell.angle_alpha   90.00
_cell.angle_beta   90.00
_cell.angle_gamma   90.00
#
_symmetry.space_group_name_H-M   'P 1'
#
loop_
_entity.id
_entity.type
_entity.pdbx_description
1 polymer ?
#
loop_
_entity_poly.entity_id
_entity_poly.type
_entity_poly.pdbx_seq_one_letter_code
_entity_poly.pdbx_strand_id
1 'polypeptide(L)'
;MNYYRVKLPLATVAPYERAGDDINDPNRVLYINPAVDTVVVLGDLDYSRISQLLTGLRVSDPEGTGLQNFAVSASWTYHQGAGDTIRMLAKHMFPELEQMTVFMYDEKMPPADWAGGTCELRDCSHTDYYKRYAMGRGQQMRDGDKWMVIGRKELRVMELKFRHGW
;
A
#
# COMPACT_ATOMS: atom_id res chain seq x y z
N MET A 1 5.92 23.36 12.51
CA MET A 1 5.04 22.35 11.88
C MET A 1 5.89 21.11 11.63
N ASN A 2 5.70 20.04 12.40
CA ASN A 2 6.35 18.76 12.14
C ASN A 2 5.47 18.01 11.14
N TYR A 3 5.71 18.21 9.85
CA TYR A 3 4.91 17.60 8.79
C TYR A 3 5.01 16.07 8.79
N TYR A 4 6.12 15.52 9.29
CA TYR A 4 6.42 14.09 9.38
C TYR A 4 6.82 13.72 10.81
N ARG A 5 6.41 12.53 11.27
CA ARG A 5 6.63 12.05 12.65
C ARG A 5 7.46 10.78 12.73
N VAL A 6 7.52 9.99 11.66
CA VAL A 6 8.18 8.69 11.64
C VAL A 6 9.30 8.68 10.59
N LYS A 7 10.45 8.09 10.94
CA LYS A 7 11.61 7.88 10.07
C LYS A 7 11.85 6.38 9.90
N LEU A 8 11.61 5.84 8.70
CA LEU A 8 11.80 4.43 8.38
C LEU A 8 13.11 4.21 7.61
N PRO A 9 14.04 3.37 8.10
CA PRO A 9 15.22 2.97 7.34
C PRO A 9 14.82 2.19 6.08
N LEU A 10 15.35 2.57 4.92
CA LEU A 10 15.21 1.82 3.67
C LEU A 10 16.40 0.86 3.57
N ALA A 11 16.23 -0.39 4.00
CA ALA A 11 17.32 -1.37 4.01
C ALA A 11 17.82 -1.73 2.60
N THR A 12 19.13 -1.87 2.46
CA THR A 12 19.93 -2.05 1.24
C THR A 12 20.03 -3.49 0.71
N VAL A 13 19.17 -4.41 1.16
CA VAL A 13 19.32 -5.85 0.85
C VAL A 13 18.27 -6.32 -0.14
N ALA A 14 18.38 -5.85 -1.37
CA ALA A 14 17.78 -6.56 -2.49
C ALA A 14 18.60 -6.32 -3.76
N PRO A 15 19.01 -7.38 -4.48
CA PRO A 15 19.67 -7.21 -5.77
C PRO A 15 18.61 -6.71 -6.77
N TYR A 16 18.75 -5.50 -7.29
CA TYR A 16 17.87 -4.98 -8.34
C TYR A 16 18.68 -4.28 -9.44
N GLU A 17 18.25 -4.50 -10.69
CA GLU A 17 18.89 -4.04 -11.93
C GLU A 17 18.20 -2.79 -12.54
N ARG A 18 17.80 -1.80 -11.71
CA ARG A 18 17.21 -0.44 -11.98
C ARG A 18 15.70 -0.28 -11.67
N ALA A 19 15.14 0.92 -11.40
CA ALA A 19 15.60 2.31 -11.55
C ALA A 19 15.63 3.13 -10.23
N GLY A 20 16.61 4.06 -10.15
CA GLY A 20 16.88 4.93 -9.00
C GLY A 20 18.25 4.72 -8.32
N ASP A 21 19.20 4.04 -8.96
CA ASP A 21 20.48 3.65 -8.36
C ASP A 21 21.42 4.84 -8.10
N ASP A 22 21.26 5.45 -6.92
CA ASP A 22 22.25 5.34 -5.85
C ASP A 22 21.51 5.14 -4.50
N ILE A 23 21.07 3.91 -4.27
CA ILE A 23 20.37 3.45 -3.05
C ILE A 23 21.38 3.01 -1.97
N ASN A 24 22.68 3.12 -2.24
CA ASN A 24 23.74 2.63 -1.37
C ASN A 24 24.01 3.49 -0.13
N ASP A 25 23.23 4.54 0.13
CA ASP A 25 23.34 5.28 1.41
C ASP A 25 22.66 4.46 2.53
N PRO A 26 23.43 3.87 3.46
CA PRO A 26 22.88 3.11 4.58
C PRO A 26 22.04 3.98 5.54
N ASN A 27 22.09 5.31 5.39
CA ASN A 27 21.30 6.26 6.17
C ASN A 27 20.03 6.71 5.45
N ARG A 28 19.73 6.17 4.26
CA ARG A 28 18.55 6.55 3.50
C ARG A 28 17.29 6.16 4.26
N VAL A 29 16.43 7.14 4.46
CA VAL A 29 15.20 6.97 5.23
C VAL A 29 14.00 7.56 4.51
N LEU A 30 12.84 6.97 4.77
CA LEU A 30 11.55 7.51 4.39
C LEU A 30 10.93 8.21 5.58
N TYR A 31 10.59 9.48 5.41
CA TYR A 31 9.84 10.26 6.40
C TYR A 31 8.35 10.15 6.08
N ILE A 32 7.55 9.78 7.08
CA ILE A 32 6.10 9.70 6.94
C ILE A 32 5.38 10.34 8.13
N ASN A 33 4.14 10.74 7.88
CA ASN A 33 3.13 11.10 8.84
C ASN A 33 2.06 9.99 8.85
N PRO A 34 2.06 9.09 9.85
CA PRO A 34 1.15 7.94 9.87
C PRO A 34 -0.34 8.30 9.82
N ALA A 35 -0.70 9.50 10.28
CA ALA A 35 -2.09 9.98 10.27
C ALA A 35 -2.56 10.51 8.90
N VAL A 36 -1.64 10.91 8.02
CA VAL A 36 -1.98 11.64 6.79
C VAL A 36 -1.47 10.91 5.54
N ASP A 37 -0.26 10.40 5.59
CA ASP A 37 0.36 9.78 4.43
C ASP A 37 -0.24 8.40 4.14
N THR A 38 -0.29 8.06 2.85
CA THR A 38 -0.68 6.73 2.40
C THR A 38 0.56 5.91 2.08
N VAL A 39 0.73 4.78 2.76
CA VAL A 39 1.80 3.83 2.43
C VAL A 39 1.27 2.84 1.40
N VAL A 40 1.99 2.69 0.29
CA VAL A 40 1.64 1.83 -0.85
C VAL A 40 2.65 0.69 -0.94
N VAL A 41 2.17 -0.55 -0.99
CA VAL A 41 3.03 -1.76 -1.13
C VAL A 41 2.76 -2.44 -2.46
N LEU A 42 3.82 -2.54 -3.29
CA LEU A 42 3.80 -3.24 -4.57
C LEU A 42 3.99 -4.75 -4.40
N GLY A 43 3.42 -5.51 -5.35
CA GLY A 43 3.51 -6.96 -5.40
C GLY A 43 2.52 -7.69 -4.49
N ASP A 44 2.76 -8.99 -4.30
CA ASP A 44 1.85 -9.92 -3.62
C ASP A 44 1.91 -9.78 -2.09
N LEU A 45 0.89 -10.34 -1.41
CA LEU A 45 0.84 -10.38 0.05
C LEU A 45 2.02 -11.21 0.58
N ASP A 46 2.94 -10.54 1.27
CA ASP A 46 4.04 -11.16 2.01
C ASP A 46 3.95 -10.77 3.48
N TYR A 47 3.39 -11.68 4.29
CA TYR A 47 3.19 -11.44 5.72
C TYR A 47 4.48 -11.05 6.46
N SER A 48 5.63 -11.61 6.05
CA SER A 48 6.92 -11.32 6.68
C SER A 48 7.34 -9.87 6.44
N ARG A 49 7.23 -9.39 5.20
CA ARG A 49 7.55 -8.00 4.83
C ARG A 49 6.61 -7.01 5.51
N ILE A 50 5.31 -7.31 5.55
CA ILE A 50 4.31 -6.44 6.21
C ILE A 50 4.55 -6.38 7.72
N SER A 51 4.87 -7.52 8.34
CA SER A 51 5.20 -7.56 9.78
C SER A 51 6.45 -6.75 10.11
N GLN A 52 7.47 -6.78 9.24
CA GLN A 52 8.69 -5.98 9.40
C GLN A 52 8.40 -4.48 9.25
N LEU A 53 7.63 -4.09 8.23
CA LEU A 53 7.19 -2.70 8.03
C LEU A 53 6.47 -2.17 9.27
N LEU A 54 5.54 -2.94 9.81
CA LEU A 54 4.80 -2.59 11.03
C LEU A 54 5.67 -2.49 12.26
N THR A 55 6.60 -3.42 12.43
CA THR A 55 7.56 -3.38 13.55
C THR A 55 8.37 -2.10 13.48
N GLY A 56 8.88 -1.74 12.28
CA GLY A 56 9.60 -0.50 12.06
C GLY A 56 8.76 0.74 12.35
N LEU A 57 7.50 0.76 11.89
CA LEU A 57 6.55 1.84 12.16
C LEU A 57 6.29 2.01 13.65
N ARG A 58 5.94 0.93 14.36
CA ARG A 58 5.60 0.97 15.79
C ARG A 58 6.78 1.42 16.65
N VAL A 59 7.99 0.95 16.35
CA VAL A 59 9.21 1.40 17.05
C VAL A 59 9.46 2.91 16.85
N SER A 60 9.10 3.42 15.68
CA SER A 60 9.36 4.80 15.28
C SER A 60 8.19 5.76 15.55
N ASP A 61 7.04 5.24 16.00
CA ASP A 61 5.81 5.98 16.32
C ASP A 61 5.48 5.83 17.81
N PRO A 62 6.20 6.54 18.70
CA PRO A 62 6.04 6.40 20.15
C PRO A 62 4.68 6.87 20.66
N GLU A 63 3.97 7.70 19.88
CA GLU A 63 2.63 8.17 20.21
C GLU A 63 1.54 7.15 19.84
N GLY A 64 1.90 6.08 19.11
CA GLY A 64 0.96 5.04 18.70
C GLY A 64 -0.13 5.58 17.76
N THR A 65 0.20 6.56 16.92
CA THR A 65 -0.73 7.12 15.93
C THR A 65 -1.21 6.05 14.96
N GLY A 66 -0.31 5.12 14.61
CA GLY A 66 -0.55 4.02 13.70
C GLY A 66 -0.73 4.48 12.25
N LEU A 67 -0.61 3.53 11.31
CA LEU A 67 -0.82 3.82 9.90
C LEU A 67 -2.31 3.89 9.60
N GLN A 68 -2.81 5.08 9.25
CA GLN A 68 -4.24 5.29 8.97
C GLN A 68 -4.64 5.01 7.52
N ASN A 69 -3.72 5.16 6.56
CA ASN A 69 -3.99 4.95 5.15
C ASN A 69 -3.00 3.95 4.54
N PHE A 70 -3.52 2.83 4.04
CA PHE A 70 -2.71 1.74 3.50
C PHE A 70 -3.25 1.28 2.15
N ALA A 71 -2.37 1.11 1.18
CA ALA A 71 -2.74 0.68 -0.16
C ALA A 71 -1.92 -0.54 -0.62
N VAL A 72 -2.61 -1.50 -1.24
CA VAL A 72 -2.04 -2.79 -1.66
C VAL A 72 -2.45 -3.13 -3.09
N SER A 73 -1.66 -3.95 -3.76
CA SER A 73 -1.98 -4.40 -5.12
C SER A 73 -3.25 -5.26 -5.13
N ALA A 74 -4.02 -5.18 -6.21
CA ALA A 74 -5.14 -6.07 -6.49
C ALA A 74 -4.76 -7.56 -6.39
N SER A 75 -3.50 -7.92 -6.63
CA SER A 75 -3.02 -9.31 -6.54
C SER A 75 -3.21 -9.93 -5.15
N TRP A 76 -3.24 -9.12 -4.08
CA TRP A 76 -3.55 -9.58 -2.72
C TRP A 76 -4.94 -10.21 -2.60
N THR A 77 -5.83 -9.83 -3.50
CA THR A 77 -7.25 -10.22 -3.47
C THR A 77 -7.56 -11.44 -4.35
N TYR A 78 -6.55 -12.02 -5.02
CA TYR A 78 -6.75 -13.06 -6.05
C TYR A 78 -6.88 -14.49 -5.51
N HIS A 79 -7.14 -14.67 -4.22
CA HIS A 79 -7.39 -15.98 -3.60
C HIS A 79 -8.80 -16.06 -3.00
N GLN A 80 -9.32 -17.28 -2.87
CA GLN A 80 -10.62 -17.52 -2.25
C GLN A 80 -10.56 -17.16 -0.76
N GLY A 81 -11.55 -16.41 -0.27
CA GLY A 81 -11.57 -15.94 1.12
C GLY A 81 -10.61 -14.77 1.40
N ALA A 82 -10.14 -14.08 0.35
CA ALA A 82 -9.24 -12.95 0.49
C ALA A 82 -9.83 -11.82 1.35
N GLY A 83 -11.13 -11.51 1.18
CA GLY A 83 -11.80 -10.48 1.98
C GLY A 83 -11.69 -10.71 3.47
N ASP A 84 -12.04 -11.92 3.95
CA ASP A 84 -11.96 -12.28 5.37
C ASP A 84 -10.52 -12.31 5.88
N THR A 85 -9.61 -12.87 5.07
CA THR A 85 -8.18 -12.94 5.41
C THR A 85 -7.59 -11.54 5.57
N ILE A 86 -7.83 -10.66 4.60
CA ILE A 86 -7.33 -9.29 4.61
C ILE A 86 -7.99 -8.49 5.74
N ARG A 87 -9.30 -8.63 5.97
CA ARG A 87 -10.00 -7.97 7.08
C ARG A 87 -9.42 -8.38 8.43
N MET A 88 -9.18 -9.68 8.63
CA MET A 88 -8.56 -10.21 9.85
C MET A 88 -7.14 -9.68 10.03
N LEU A 89 -6.33 -9.75 8.96
CA LEU A 89 -4.97 -9.24 8.94
C LEU A 89 -4.96 -7.75 9.30
N ALA A 90 -5.76 -6.95 8.61
CA ALA A 90 -5.86 -5.50 8.83
C ALA A 90 -6.22 -5.18 10.28
N LYS A 91 -7.21 -5.87 10.86
CA LYS A 91 -7.63 -5.69 12.25
C LYS A 91 -6.51 -5.95 13.27
N HIS A 92 -5.67 -6.96 13.03
CA HIS A 92 -4.57 -7.31 13.95
C HIS A 92 -3.31 -6.48 13.74
N MET A 93 -3.00 -6.18 12.48
CA MET A 93 -1.75 -5.53 12.07
C MET A 93 -1.85 -4.01 12.10
N PHE A 94 -3.00 -3.46 11.68
CA PHE A 94 -3.27 -2.04 11.54
C PHE A 94 -4.57 -1.63 12.29
N PRO A 95 -4.60 -1.72 13.63
CA PRO A 95 -5.81 -1.40 14.39
C PRO A 95 -6.26 0.07 14.22
N GLU A 96 -5.35 0.96 13.83
CA GLU A 96 -5.61 2.39 13.56
C GLU A 96 -6.04 2.67 12.11
N LEU A 97 -6.12 1.65 11.26
CA LEU A 97 -6.42 1.82 9.84
C LEU A 97 -7.79 2.50 9.63
N GLU A 98 -7.78 3.67 9.03
CA GLU A 98 -8.98 4.39 8.62
C GLU A 98 -9.43 3.90 7.24
N GLN A 99 -8.50 3.89 6.27
CA GLN A 99 -8.78 3.61 4.88
C GLN A 99 -7.80 2.58 4.31
N MET A 100 -8.34 1.44 3.88
CA MET A 100 -7.64 0.55 2.96
C MET A 100 -7.97 0.89 1.51
N THR A 101 -6.96 0.84 0.64
CA THR A 101 -7.12 0.96 -0.81
C THR A 101 -6.53 -0.26 -1.52
N VAL A 102 -7.28 -0.85 -2.43
CA VAL A 102 -6.74 -1.78 -3.42
C VAL A 102 -6.42 -0.98 -4.67
N PHE A 103 -5.17 -1.06 -5.16
CA PHE A 103 -4.78 -0.38 -6.37
C PHE A 103 -4.63 -1.34 -7.56
N MET A 104 -5.01 -0.83 -8.72
CA MET A 104 -4.99 -1.51 -10.01
C MET A 104 -3.62 -1.33 -10.66
N TYR A 105 -2.62 -2.09 -10.18
CA TYR A 105 -1.28 -2.17 -10.74
C TYR A 105 -0.69 -3.55 -10.37
N ASP A 106 -0.43 -4.37 -11.38
CA ASP A 106 -0.07 -5.78 -11.20
C ASP A 106 1.45 -6.03 -11.19
N GLU A 107 2.26 -5.03 -11.49
CA GLU A 107 3.72 -5.19 -11.49
C GLU A 107 4.28 -5.13 -10.06
N LYS A 108 5.32 -5.94 -9.82
CA LYS A 108 6.01 -6.02 -8.52
C LYS A 108 6.99 -4.87 -8.28
N MET A 109 7.37 -4.19 -9.34
CA MET A 109 8.30 -3.06 -9.34
C MET A 109 7.63 -1.87 -10.03
N PRO A 110 8.05 -0.63 -9.74
CA PRO A 110 7.68 0.52 -10.55
C PRO A 110 8.06 0.33 -12.03
N PRO A 111 7.51 1.15 -12.95
CA PRO A 111 7.91 1.12 -14.36
C PRO A 111 9.44 1.23 -14.51
N ALA A 112 10.03 0.45 -15.42
CA ALA A 112 11.49 0.36 -15.56
C ALA A 112 12.16 1.70 -15.96
N ASP A 113 11.39 2.60 -16.57
CA ASP A 113 11.80 3.95 -16.94
C ASP A 113 11.63 4.96 -15.79
N TRP A 114 10.96 4.59 -14.69
CA TRP A 114 10.71 5.46 -13.56
C TRP A 114 11.97 5.65 -12.69
N ALA A 115 12.81 6.62 -13.04
CA ALA A 115 14.05 6.97 -12.34
C ALA A 115 13.85 7.95 -11.17
N GLY A 116 12.73 7.85 -10.46
CA GLY A 116 12.32 8.79 -9.41
C GLY A 116 11.34 9.86 -9.90
N GLY A 117 10.50 10.33 -8.97
CA GLY A 117 9.40 11.25 -9.23
C GLY A 117 8.26 11.02 -8.25
N THR A 118 7.02 11.28 -8.67
CA THR A 118 5.83 11.13 -7.83
C THR A 118 5.01 9.91 -8.21
N CYS A 119 4.29 9.36 -7.24
CA CYS A 119 3.23 8.39 -7.48
C CYS A 119 1.93 8.85 -6.81
N GLU A 120 0.80 8.48 -7.39
CA GLU A 120 -0.51 8.89 -6.89
C GLU A 120 -1.57 7.83 -7.12
N LEU A 121 -2.55 7.78 -6.22
CA LEU A 121 -3.74 6.95 -6.36
C LEU A 121 -4.85 7.79 -7.00
N ARG A 122 -5.32 7.40 -8.18
CA ARG A 122 -6.40 8.09 -8.90
C ARG A 122 -7.66 7.26 -8.97
N ASP A 123 -8.80 7.94 -9.06
CA ASP A 123 -10.06 7.26 -9.34
C ASP A 123 -9.95 6.52 -10.67
N CYS A 124 -10.33 5.25 -10.66
CA CYS A 124 -10.30 4.38 -11.82
C CYS A 124 -11.66 3.75 -12.13
N SER A 125 -12.73 4.23 -11.47
CA SER A 125 -14.09 3.67 -11.58
C SER A 125 -14.61 3.60 -13.02
N HIS A 126 -14.14 4.50 -13.88
CA HIS A 126 -14.50 4.61 -15.29
C HIS A 126 -13.75 3.61 -16.19
N THR A 127 -12.66 3.00 -15.72
CA THR A 127 -11.78 2.15 -16.53
C THR A 127 -12.34 0.73 -16.70
N ASP A 128 -12.04 0.10 -17.84
CA ASP A 128 -12.42 -1.31 -18.05
C ASP A 128 -11.63 -2.27 -17.17
N TYR A 129 -10.47 -1.85 -16.65
CA TYR A 129 -9.74 -2.64 -15.69
C TYR A 129 -10.50 -2.73 -14.36
N TYR A 130 -10.99 -1.59 -13.85
CA TYR A 130 -11.86 -1.57 -12.67
C TYR A 130 -13.12 -2.42 -12.86
N LYS A 131 -13.82 -2.28 -13.99
CA LYS A 131 -15.05 -3.06 -14.26
C LYS A 131 -14.78 -4.57 -14.21
N ARG A 132 -13.70 -5.02 -14.88
CA ARG A 132 -13.28 -6.43 -14.88
C ARG A 132 -12.93 -6.93 -13.48
N TYR A 133 -12.20 -6.12 -12.70
CA TYR A 133 -11.90 -6.46 -11.32
C TYR A 133 -13.17 -6.58 -10.47
N ALA A 134 -14.04 -5.57 -10.51
CA ALA A 134 -15.26 -5.51 -9.73
C ALA A 134 -16.23 -6.65 -10.06
N MET A 135 -16.37 -7.06 -11.33
CA MET A 135 -17.20 -8.20 -11.73
C MET A 135 -16.53 -9.56 -11.49
N GLY A 136 -15.20 -9.58 -11.40
CA GLY A 136 -14.40 -10.79 -11.23
C GLY A 136 -13.92 -10.95 -9.79
N ARG A 137 -12.59 -10.93 -9.61
CA ARG A 137 -11.94 -11.23 -8.32
C ARG A 137 -12.29 -10.26 -7.20
N GLY A 138 -12.64 -9.01 -7.52
CA GLY A 138 -13.13 -8.03 -6.57
C GLY A 138 -14.41 -8.44 -5.85
N GLN A 139 -15.15 -9.44 -6.33
CA GLN A 139 -16.29 -10.03 -5.61
C GLN A 139 -15.89 -10.62 -4.24
N GLN A 140 -14.63 -11.06 -4.08
CA GLN A 140 -14.11 -11.49 -2.77
C GLN A 140 -13.98 -10.33 -1.77
N MET A 141 -14.06 -9.08 -2.24
CA MET A 141 -13.93 -7.87 -1.45
C MET A 141 -15.27 -7.12 -1.31
N ARG A 142 -16.39 -7.79 -1.55
CA ARG A 142 -17.75 -7.22 -1.48
C ARG A 142 -18.52 -7.75 -0.27
N ASP A 143 -19.24 -6.84 0.39
CA ASP A 143 -20.32 -7.16 1.34
C ASP A 143 -21.65 -6.80 0.68
N GLY A 144 -22.27 -7.75 -0.02
CA GLY A 144 -23.42 -7.48 -0.88
C GLY A 144 -23.07 -6.51 -2.01
N ASP A 145 -23.85 -5.43 -2.16
CA ASP A 145 -23.66 -4.44 -3.23
C ASP A 145 -22.55 -3.42 -2.95
N LYS A 146 -21.90 -3.48 -1.79
CA LYS A 146 -20.88 -2.52 -1.35
C LYS A 146 -19.51 -3.15 -1.25
N TRP A 147 -18.48 -2.33 -1.35
CA TRP A 147 -17.13 -2.75 -0.99
C TRP A 147 -17.06 -3.04 0.52
N MET A 148 -16.33 -4.10 0.88
CA MET A 148 -16.11 -4.46 2.27
C MET A 148 -15.49 -3.30 3.05
N VAL A 149 -15.91 -3.12 4.30
CA VAL A 149 -15.22 -2.22 5.22
C VAL A 149 -13.98 -2.93 5.76
N ILE A 150 -12.81 -2.33 5.53
CA ILE A 150 -11.52 -2.76 6.07
C ILE A 150 -10.82 -1.55 6.66
N GLY A 151 -10.58 -1.58 7.97
CA GLY A 151 -10.31 -0.38 8.76
C GLY A 151 -11.61 0.23 9.27
N ARG A 152 -11.85 1.52 9.00
CA ARG A 152 -13.08 2.22 9.41
C ARG A 152 -13.97 2.65 8.25
N LYS A 153 -13.47 2.62 7.01
CA LYS A 153 -14.18 3.04 5.79
C LYS A 153 -14.33 1.90 4.78
N GLU A 154 -15.30 2.05 3.87
CA GLU A 154 -15.44 1.14 2.72
C GLU A 154 -14.14 1.11 1.92
N LEU A 155 -13.71 -0.08 1.50
CA LEU A 155 -12.53 -0.27 0.67
C LEU A 155 -12.61 0.60 -0.60
N ARG A 156 -11.52 1.28 -0.92
CA ARG A 156 -11.39 2.00 -2.19
C ARG A 156 -10.67 1.14 -3.21
N VAL A 157 -11.08 1.24 -4.46
CA VAL A 157 -10.35 0.69 -5.60
C VAL A 157 -9.89 1.85 -6.47
N MET A 158 -8.59 1.97 -6.66
CA MET A 158 -7.95 3.10 -7.31
C MET A 158 -6.92 2.62 -8.32
N GLU A 159 -6.44 3.47 -9.21
CA GLU A 159 -5.27 3.17 -10.05
C GLU A 159 -4.02 3.82 -9.45
N LEU A 160 -2.91 3.09 -9.42
CA LEU A 160 -1.61 3.64 -9.06
C LEU A 160 -0.93 4.18 -10.32
N LYS A 161 -0.68 5.49 -10.36
CA LYS A 161 0.04 6.15 -11.46
C LYS A 161 1.41 6.60 -10.99
N PHE A 162 2.42 6.34 -11.83
CA PHE A 162 3.76 6.88 -11.69
C PHE A 162 3.93 8.05 -12.64
N ARG A 163 4.61 9.10 -12.17
CA ARG A 163 4.98 10.28 -12.96
C ARG A 163 6.48 10.50 -12.86
N HIS A 164 7.08 10.82 -13.99
CA HIS A 164 8.49 11.22 -14.09
C HIS A 164 8.64 12.68 -13.65
N GLY A 165 9.75 12.98 -12.97
CA GLY A 165 10.09 14.35 -12.55
C GLY A 165 9.50 14.75 -11.19
N TRP A 166 10.05 15.84 -10.66
CA TRP A 166 9.61 16.54 -9.46
C TRP A 166 8.87 17.82 -9.84
#